data_AF-A0A2Z6QUU7-F1
#
_entry.id   AF-A0A2Z6QUU7-F1
#
_cell.length_a   1.000
_cell.length_b   1.000
_cell.length_c   1.000
_cell.angle_alpha   90.00
_cell.angle_beta   90.00
_cell.angle_gamma   90.00
#
_symmetry.space_group_name_H-M   'P 1'
#
loop_
_entity.id
_entity.type
_entity.pdbx_description
1 polymer ?
#
loop_
_entity_poly.entity_id
_entity_poly.type
_entity_poly.pdbx_seq_one_letter_code
_entity_poly.pdbx_strand_id
1 'polypeptide(L)'
;MNETANQLLSRVVPDCAWIPPRQRASSIPAYPLFPEVVRQWRFFFRSVNRHINNANNIPGGQFPVFATEAVSLSVEDDAKYRLHYNVLVPVNALLGTQGAVFRATCIGLLGTPDFILCTNNSTIAKMPVEMKTRHNLNLGDHDLWEIYRHADRAPIMGTDPNFRFKKRILSQVFGEMACNGFHYGILSNYTDTYFLQRLETEPKNLYVSHVVHPNSVNPTLRECFQYISYLAINDQVGRRLSRVLEDLNSSNDDSSDDDDADDSNNSSDDDYVPSDNDDSDNDYSSKKRKSSSKQIGSRKRVASTASSSKGITTIGEYIGGGTFGNVFSGYYDNQAVAWKTCDTYKKKEEMKTLKHEAHVYSILRECQGHAIPRLHYKGYVYGGFLFALALQLIEGAHHVNPKRLTKEEKKLIVNQLKLIHNCGVLHNDISEQNILYEPKSRHYFFIDFGLSEIVGSESPKLRLEERRLKRFLQL
;
A
#
# COMPACT_ATOMS: atom_id res chain seq x y z
N MET A 1 -6.31 7.04 -39.36
CA MET A 1 -5.30 8.08 -39.66
C MET A 1 -4.10 7.82 -38.76
N ASN A 2 -2.88 7.88 -39.29
CA ASN A 2 -1.67 7.66 -38.53
C ASN A 2 -0.82 8.94 -38.48
N GLU A 3 -0.03 9.10 -37.43
CA GLU A 3 0.87 10.24 -37.23
C GLU A 3 2.30 9.79 -36.95
N THR A 4 3.26 10.68 -37.21
CA THR A 4 4.64 10.47 -36.73
C THR A 4 4.69 10.57 -35.20
N ALA A 5 5.70 9.98 -34.58
CA ALA A 5 5.87 10.07 -33.14
C ALA A 5 5.96 11.52 -32.63
N ASN A 6 6.65 12.41 -33.35
CA ASN A 6 6.74 13.83 -33.01
C ASN A 6 5.37 14.50 -33.02
N GLN A 7 4.55 14.23 -34.04
CA GLN A 7 3.17 14.76 -34.12
C GLN A 7 2.30 14.22 -32.98
N LEU A 8 2.43 12.93 -32.65
CA LEU A 8 1.65 12.31 -31.58
C LEU A 8 1.97 12.89 -30.19
N LEU A 9 3.25 13.20 -29.94
CA LEU A 9 3.74 13.81 -28.70
C LEU A 9 3.45 15.31 -28.62
N SER A 10 3.47 16.04 -29.74
CA SER A 10 3.24 17.49 -29.77
C SER A 10 1.77 17.88 -29.64
N ARG A 11 0.84 16.93 -29.72
CA ARG A 11 -0.60 17.19 -29.55
C ARG A 11 -0.88 17.75 -28.15
N VAL A 12 -1.55 18.89 -28.14
CA VAL A 12 -2.11 19.50 -26.93
C VAL A 12 -3.10 18.54 -26.29
N VAL A 13 -2.96 18.32 -24.99
CA VAL A 13 -3.89 17.52 -24.20
C VAL A 13 -5.01 18.46 -23.73
N PRO A 14 -6.30 18.10 -23.89
CA PRO A 14 -7.39 18.97 -23.45
C PRO A 14 -7.30 19.21 -21.94
N ASP A 15 -7.58 20.45 -21.54
CA ASP A 15 -7.79 20.77 -20.13
C ASP A 15 -9.21 20.38 -19.72
N CYS A 16 -9.34 19.66 -18.61
CA CYS A 16 -10.63 19.16 -18.13
C CYS A 16 -11.05 19.93 -16.88
N ALA A 17 -12.25 20.52 -16.92
CA ALA A 17 -12.79 21.24 -15.79
C ALA A 17 -13.20 20.29 -14.65
N TRP A 18 -12.83 20.63 -13.42
CA TRP A 18 -13.29 19.90 -12.24
C TRP A 18 -14.65 20.40 -11.80
N ILE A 19 -15.56 19.46 -11.53
CA ILE A 19 -16.87 19.74 -10.93
C ILE A 19 -16.68 19.74 -9.40
N PRO A 20 -17.05 20.82 -8.69
CA PRO A 20 -16.92 20.87 -7.24
C PRO A 20 -17.72 19.73 -6.57
N PRO A 21 -17.09 18.88 -5.75
CA PRO A 21 -17.82 17.92 -4.94
C PRO A 21 -18.53 18.63 -3.76
N ARG A 22 -19.63 18.04 -3.25
CA ARG A 22 -20.22 18.42 -1.96
C ARG A 22 -19.22 18.09 -0.85
N GLN A 23 -18.98 19.03 0.05
CA GLN A 23 -17.98 18.90 1.12
C GLN A 23 -18.24 17.65 1.97
N ARG A 24 -17.25 16.75 2.03
CA ARG A 24 -17.13 15.75 3.09
C ARG A 24 -15.71 15.82 3.63
N ALA A 25 -15.58 16.14 4.91
CA ALA A 25 -14.30 16.05 5.60
C ALA A 25 -14.01 14.57 5.87
N SER A 26 -12.86 14.07 5.41
CA SER A 26 -12.38 12.76 5.87
C SER A 26 -11.40 12.96 7.02
N SER A 27 -11.67 12.28 8.13
CA SER A 27 -10.69 12.07 9.20
C SER A 27 -9.64 11.07 8.69
N ILE A 28 -8.36 11.31 9.01
CA ILE A 28 -7.25 10.49 8.51
C ILE A 28 -6.26 10.20 9.65
N PRO A 29 -5.91 8.93 9.88
CA PRO A 29 -5.02 8.48 10.96
C PRO A 29 -3.55 8.88 10.76
N ALA A 30 -2.73 8.65 11.79
CA ALA A 30 -1.34 9.11 11.88
C ALA A 30 -0.30 8.20 11.16
N TYR A 31 0.82 8.83 10.74
CA TYR A 31 2.11 8.29 10.20
C TYR A 31 2.14 7.92 8.71
N PRO A 32 3.31 8.01 7.97
CA PRO A 32 4.71 7.76 8.39
C PRO A 32 5.87 8.57 7.71
N LEU A 33 7.13 8.06 7.73
CA LEU A 33 8.40 8.74 7.41
C LEU A 33 8.52 9.22 5.95
N PHE A 34 8.90 10.47 5.83
CA PHE A 34 8.94 11.26 4.60
C PHE A 34 10.24 11.04 3.83
N PRO A 35 10.32 11.41 2.54
CA PRO A 35 11.63 11.79 2.02
C PRO A 35 12.27 12.78 3.00
N GLU A 36 13.52 12.54 3.38
CA GLU A 36 14.23 13.39 4.35
C GLU A 36 14.35 14.81 3.81
N VAL A 37 14.54 14.93 2.49
CA VAL A 37 14.62 16.22 1.80
C VAL A 37 13.86 16.15 0.48
N VAL A 38 13.06 17.18 0.22
CA VAL A 38 12.41 17.40 -1.09
C VAL A 38 13.11 18.56 -1.80
N ARG A 39 13.57 18.33 -3.02
CA ARG A 39 14.32 19.29 -3.84
C ARG A 39 13.68 19.46 -5.22
N GLN A 40 14.02 20.57 -5.86
CA GLN A 40 13.63 20.82 -7.24
C GLN A 40 14.50 19.99 -8.20
N TRP A 41 13.88 19.35 -9.19
CA TRP A 41 14.55 18.74 -10.33
C TRP A 41 14.84 19.81 -11.42
N ARG A 42 15.83 20.66 -11.14
CA ARG A 42 16.07 21.93 -11.87
C ARG A 42 16.22 21.81 -13.39
N PHE A 43 16.71 20.67 -13.88
CA PHE A 43 17.04 20.48 -15.29
C PHE A 43 16.07 19.58 -16.04
N PHE A 44 14.96 19.17 -15.43
CA PHE A 44 14.01 18.22 -16.03
C PHE A 44 13.54 18.66 -17.42
N PHE A 45 12.95 19.85 -17.57
CA PHE A 45 12.45 20.33 -18.88
C PHE A 45 13.53 20.52 -19.93
N ARG A 46 14.72 20.98 -19.53
CA ARG A 46 15.87 21.08 -20.45
C ARG A 46 16.26 19.70 -20.98
N SER A 47 16.21 18.68 -20.13
CA SER A 47 16.50 17.31 -20.51
C SER A 47 15.42 16.70 -21.40
N VAL A 48 14.13 16.97 -21.13
CA VAL A 48 13.02 16.58 -22.02
C VAL A 48 13.25 17.15 -23.42
N ASN A 49 13.45 18.46 -23.54
CA ASN A 49 13.64 19.11 -24.83
C ASN A 49 14.88 18.58 -25.57
N ARG A 50 15.98 18.30 -24.85
CA ARG A 50 17.17 17.69 -25.46
C ARG A 50 16.88 16.28 -25.98
N HIS A 51 16.12 15.50 -25.22
CA HIS A 51 15.76 14.14 -25.58
C HIS A 51 14.86 14.10 -26.82
N ILE A 52 13.85 14.97 -26.87
CA ILE A 52 12.93 15.05 -28.01
C ILE A 52 13.63 15.54 -29.28
N ASN A 53 14.55 16.49 -29.16
CA ASN A 53 15.31 17.00 -30.30
C ASN A 53 16.37 16.02 -30.82
N ASN A 54 16.68 14.94 -30.09
CA ASN A 54 17.61 13.92 -30.54
C ASN A 54 16.85 12.84 -31.34
N ALA A 55 16.96 12.91 -32.68
CA ALA A 55 16.21 12.06 -33.61
C ALA A 55 16.38 10.55 -33.40
N ASN A 56 17.44 10.10 -32.70
CA ASN A 56 17.67 8.68 -32.42
C ASN A 56 16.88 8.13 -31.23
N ASN A 57 16.27 8.99 -30.42
CA ASN A 57 15.60 8.60 -29.17
C ASN A 57 14.10 8.38 -29.31
N ILE A 58 13.51 8.79 -30.44
CA ILE A 58 12.10 8.64 -30.72
C ILE A 58 11.93 7.56 -31.79
N PRO A 59 11.08 6.55 -31.57
CA PRO A 59 10.81 5.52 -32.57
C PRO A 59 10.37 6.13 -33.91
N GLY A 60 11.05 5.75 -34.99
CA GLY A 60 10.63 6.09 -36.34
C GLY A 60 9.37 5.30 -36.73
N GLY A 61 8.45 5.94 -37.45
CA GLY A 61 7.26 5.28 -37.99
C GLY A 61 5.96 6.03 -37.78
N GLN A 62 4.89 5.45 -38.33
CA GLN A 62 3.53 5.94 -38.20
C GLN A 62 2.81 5.18 -37.07
N PHE A 63 2.21 5.92 -36.14
CA PHE A 63 1.50 5.40 -34.97
C PHE A 63 0.00 5.70 -35.09
N PRO A 64 -0.86 4.83 -34.52
CA PRO A 64 -2.29 5.08 -34.49
C PRO A 64 -2.60 6.37 -33.72
N VAL A 65 -3.55 7.13 -34.27
CA VAL A 65 -4.10 8.31 -33.62
C VAL A 65 -5.22 7.88 -32.67
N PHE A 66 -5.25 8.48 -31.49
CA PHE A 66 -6.28 8.27 -30.48
C PHE A 66 -7.13 9.53 -30.28
N ALA A 67 -8.42 9.35 -30.05
CA ALA A 67 -9.31 10.43 -29.67
C ALA A 67 -8.97 10.94 -28.27
N THR A 68 -9.07 12.24 -28.06
CA THR A 68 -8.91 12.87 -26.74
C THR A 68 -10.26 13.19 -26.16
N GLU A 69 -10.42 12.92 -24.88
CA GLU A 69 -11.64 13.15 -24.12
C GLU A 69 -11.56 14.47 -23.34
N ALA A 70 -12.52 15.36 -23.54
CA ALA A 70 -12.58 16.67 -22.88
C ALA A 70 -13.66 16.73 -21.78
N VAL A 71 -14.18 15.58 -21.34
CA VAL A 71 -15.23 15.50 -20.31
C VAL A 71 -14.70 15.98 -18.96
N SER A 72 -15.57 16.67 -18.21
CA SER A 72 -15.29 17.17 -16.86
C SER A 72 -14.90 16.07 -15.88
N LEU A 73 -14.13 16.44 -14.87
CA LEU A 73 -13.64 15.57 -13.80
C LEU A 73 -14.50 15.72 -12.55
N SER A 74 -15.04 14.63 -12.01
CA SER A 74 -15.84 14.63 -10.78
C SER A 74 -15.19 13.83 -9.66
N VAL A 75 -14.56 12.70 -9.99
CA VAL A 75 -13.92 11.78 -9.03
C VAL A 75 -12.51 11.40 -9.45
N GLU A 76 -11.78 10.72 -8.56
CA GLU A 76 -10.41 10.25 -8.86
C GLU A 76 -10.36 9.32 -10.07
N ASP A 77 -11.38 8.46 -10.23
CA ASP A 77 -11.47 7.54 -11.37
C ASP A 77 -11.65 8.24 -12.71
N ASP A 78 -12.35 9.39 -12.74
CA ASP A 78 -12.42 10.21 -13.96
C ASP A 78 -11.03 10.71 -14.34
N ALA A 79 -10.23 11.16 -13.35
CA ALA A 79 -8.87 11.64 -13.59
C ALA A 79 -7.96 10.50 -14.07
N LYS A 80 -8.07 9.30 -13.48
CA LYS A 80 -7.37 8.09 -13.94
C LYS A 80 -7.71 7.79 -15.39
N TYR A 81 -9.00 7.77 -15.71
CA TYR A 81 -9.47 7.49 -17.05
C TYR A 81 -9.03 8.58 -18.04
N ARG A 82 -9.06 9.87 -17.67
CA ARG A 82 -8.55 10.97 -18.52
C ARG A 82 -7.05 10.84 -18.78
N LEU A 83 -6.25 10.58 -17.74
CA LEU A 83 -4.82 10.35 -17.92
C LEU A 83 -4.56 9.17 -18.85
N HIS A 84 -5.29 8.07 -18.66
CA HIS A 84 -5.14 6.87 -19.47
C HIS A 84 -5.35 7.16 -20.96
N TYR A 85 -6.50 7.71 -21.34
CA TYR A 85 -6.83 7.93 -22.75
C TYR A 85 -6.03 9.06 -23.39
N ASN A 86 -5.87 10.18 -22.67
CA ASN A 86 -5.30 11.37 -23.28
C ASN A 86 -3.77 11.37 -23.27
N VAL A 87 -3.13 10.58 -22.40
CA VAL A 87 -1.67 10.55 -22.22
C VAL A 87 -1.12 9.14 -22.36
N LEU A 88 -1.56 8.18 -21.53
CA LEU A 88 -0.91 6.86 -21.47
C LEU A 88 -1.10 6.03 -22.74
N VAL A 89 -2.28 6.06 -23.36
CA VAL A 89 -2.56 5.32 -24.61
C VAL A 89 -1.67 5.81 -25.76
N PRO A 90 -1.60 7.13 -26.07
CA PRO A 90 -0.64 7.66 -27.04
C PRO A 90 0.82 7.31 -26.72
N VAL A 91 1.24 7.44 -25.46
CA VAL A 91 2.62 7.13 -25.05
C VAL A 91 2.91 5.62 -25.17
N ASN A 92 1.96 4.77 -24.81
CA ASN A 92 2.07 3.30 -24.94
C ASN A 92 2.25 2.85 -26.38
N ALA A 93 1.64 3.54 -27.36
CA ALA A 93 1.87 3.23 -28.77
C ALA A 93 3.35 3.38 -29.17
N LEU A 94 4.06 4.33 -28.55
CA LEU A 94 5.50 4.53 -28.75
C LEU A 94 6.32 3.51 -27.93
N LEU A 95 5.98 3.33 -26.65
CA LEU A 95 6.69 2.45 -25.73
C LEU A 95 6.58 0.97 -26.10
N GLY A 96 5.49 0.55 -26.74
CA GLY A 96 5.28 -0.83 -27.17
C GLY A 96 6.39 -1.32 -28.11
N THR A 97 6.94 -0.43 -28.94
CA THR A 97 8.10 -0.74 -29.82
C THR A 97 9.39 -1.02 -29.04
N GLN A 98 9.46 -0.57 -27.78
CA GLN A 98 10.58 -0.75 -26.86
C GLN A 98 10.30 -1.86 -25.83
N GLY A 99 9.21 -2.61 -25.98
CA GLY A 99 8.82 -3.68 -25.05
C GLY A 99 8.34 -3.16 -23.68
N ALA A 100 7.84 -1.92 -23.62
CA ALA A 100 7.38 -1.27 -22.40
C ALA A 100 5.92 -0.80 -22.51
N VAL A 101 5.20 -0.78 -21.39
CA VAL A 101 3.78 -0.40 -21.36
C VAL A 101 3.34 0.01 -19.95
N PHE A 102 2.50 1.04 -19.86
CA PHE A 102 1.77 1.38 -18.63
C PHE A 102 0.56 0.44 -18.42
N ARG A 103 0.41 -0.10 -17.22
CA ARG A 103 -0.72 -0.95 -16.81
C ARG A 103 -1.28 -0.55 -15.46
N ALA A 104 -2.48 -1.01 -15.13
CA ALA A 104 -3.08 -0.82 -13.82
C ALA A 104 -2.43 -1.70 -12.74
N THR A 105 -1.86 -2.86 -13.11
CA THR A 105 -1.29 -3.82 -12.14
C THR A 105 -0.02 -4.48 -12.68
N CYS A 106 0.86 -4.88 -11.75
CA CYS A 106 2.03 -5.71 -12.00
C CYS A 106 2.17 -6.71 -10.84
N ILE A 107 2.44 -7.97 -11.18
CA ILE A 107 2.66 -9.03 -10.17
C ILE A 107 3.96 -8.74 -9.41
N GLY A 108 3.98 -9.04 -8.11
CA GLY A 108 5.19 -8.94 -7.29
C GLY A 108 5.59 -7.53 -6.91
N LEU A 109 4.66 -6.58 -6.95
CA LEU A 109 4.86 -5.22 -6.51
C LEU A 109 4.48 -5.05 -5.03
N LEU A 110 5.31 -4.31 -4.29
CA LEU A 110 4.98 -3.82 -2.95
C LEU A 110 4.16 -2.52 -3.07
N GLY A 111 2.92 -2.53 -2.60
CA GLY A 111 1.99 -1.40 -2.76
C GLY A 111 1.11 -1.49 -4.02
N THR A 112 0.16 -0.56 -4.14
CA THR A 112 -0.86 -0.59 -5.21
C THR A 112 -0.94 0.76 -5.97
N PRO A 113 0.01 1.09 -6.85
CA PRO A 113 -0.07 2.32 -7.64
C PRO A 113 -1.27 2.29 -8.60
N ASP A 114 -1.73 3.46 -9.05
CA ASP A 114 -2.86 3.53 -10.01
C ASP A 114 -2.46 3.07 -11.42
N PHE A 115 -1.23 3.41 -11.82
CA PHE A 115 -0.59 2.77 -12.96
C PHE A 115 0.87 2.46 -12.65
N ILE A 116 1.42 1.49 -13.38
CA ILE A 116 2.81 1.09 -13.30
C ILE A 116 3.36 0.94 -14.71
N LEU A 117 4.51 1.56 -14.97
CA LEU A 117 5.28 1.30 -16.18
C LEU A 117 5.99 -0.04 -16.01
N CYS A 118 5.79 -0.96 -16.94
CA CYS A 118 6.43 -2.27 -16.94
C CYS A 118 7.18 -2.56 -18.25
N THR A 119 8.18 -3.42 -18.18
CA THR A 119 8.90 -4.01 -19.32
C THR A 119 8.75 -5.53 -19.35
N ASN A 120 9.34 -6.19 -20.36
CA ASN A 120 9.41 -7.66 -20.48
C ASN A 120 8.03 -8.33 -20.37
N ASN A 121 7.11 -7.96 -21.26
CA ASN A 121 5.73 -8.46 -21.26
C ASN A 121 5.01 -8.23 -19.91
N SER A 122 5.31 -7.13 -19.23
CA SER A 122 4.64 -6.69 -17.99
C SER A 122 5.06 -7.43 -16.73
N THR A 123 6.23 -8.05 -16.75
CA THR A 123 6.79 -8.79 -15.61
C THR A 123 7.73 -7.95 -14.75
N ILE A 124 8.32 -6.89 -15.32
CA ILE A 124 9.28 -6.03 -14.61
C ILE A 124 8.68 -4.64 -14.46
N ALA A 125 8.29 -4.28 -13.24
CA ALA A 125 7.88 -2.93 -12.88
C ALA A 125 9.09 -1.97 -12.86
N LYS A 126 8.87 -0.72 -13.30
CA LYS A 126 9.93 0.30 -13.41
C LYS A 126 9.59 1.63 -12.73
N MET A 127 8.35 2.09 -12.81
CA MET A 127 7.96 3.41 -12.32
C MET A 127 6.46 3.48 -12.01
N PRO A 128 6.06 3.87 -10.78
CA PRO A 128 4.67 4.05 -10.42
C PRO A 128 4.12 5.40 -10.90
N VAL A 129 2.82 5.42 -11.13
CA VAL A 129 2.01 6.61 -11.40
C VAL A 129 0.88 6.61 -10.37
N GLU A 130 0.92 7.60 -9.48
CA GLU A 130 -0.10 7.80 -8.46
C GLU A 130 -1.05 8.92 -8.88
N MET A 131 -2.35 8.64 -8.79
CA MET A 131 -3.41 9.57 -9.13
C MET A 131 -4.09 10.08 -7.86
N LYS A 132 -4.48 11.36 -7.86
CA LYS A 132 -5.28 11.98 -6.81
C LYS A 132 -6.39 12.84 -7.39
N THR A 133 -7.40 13.12 -6.59
CA THR A 133 -8.37 14.17 -6.91
C THR A 133 -7.69 15.54 -6.93
N ARG A 134 -8.24 16.51 -7.67
CA ARG A 134 -7.74 17.89 -7.62
C ARG A 134 -7.82 18.47 -6.22
N HIS A 135 -8.89 18.21 -5.48
CA HIS A 135 -8.98 18.70 -4.09
C HIS A 135 -7.78 18.24 -3.25
N ASN A 136 -7.39 16.97 -3.41
CA ASN A 136 -6.31 16.40 -2.64
C ASN A 136 -4.94 16.91 -3.08
N LEU A 137 -4.73 17.10 -4.39
CA LEU A 137 -3.48 17.60 -4.96
C LEU A 137 -3.64 19.02 -5.52
N ASN A 138 -4.29 19.94 -4.80
CA ASN A 138 -4.33 21.35 -5.21
C ASN A 138 -3.26 22.14 -4.47
N LEU A 139 -2.24 22.58 -5.21
CA LEU A 139 -1.13 23.35 -4.65
C LEU A 139 -1.27 24.86 -4.88
N GLY A 140 -2.29 25.32 -5.62
CA GLY A 140 -2.50 26.74 -5.89
C GLY A 140 -1.30 27.37 -6.61
N ASP A 141 -0.87 26.75 -7.71
CA ASP A 141 0.28 27.14 -8.54
C ASP A 141 1.67 27.07 -7.86
N HIS A 142 1.74 26.65 -6.60
CA HIS A 142 3.00 26.35 -5.93
C HIS A 142 3.55 24.99 -6.35
N ASP A 143 4.87 24.89 -6.43
CA ASP A 143 5.48 23.58 -6.58
C ASP A 143 5.48 22.82 -5.26
N LEU A 144 5.32 21.50 -5.37
CA LEU A 144 5.36 20.56 -4.26
C LEU A 144 6.63 20.69 -3.39
N TRP A 145 7.79 20.97 -4.01
CA TRP A 145 9.06 21.16 -3.29
C TRP A 145 9.12 22.49 -2.53
N GLU A 146 8.41 23.53 -2.98
CA GLU A 146 8.33 24.83 -2.29
C GLU A 146 7.60 24.67 -0.97
N ILE A 147 6.45 23.99 -1.00
CA ILE A 147 5.62 23.72 0.16
C ILE A 147 6.42 23.01 1.27
N TYR A 148 7.25 22.04 0.89
CA TYR A 148 8.10 21.32 1.83
C TYR A 148 9.24 22.17 2.37
N ARG A 149 9.93 22.93 1.51
CA ARG A 149 10.99 23.85 1.95
C ARG A 149 10.45 24.91 2.92
N HIS A 150 9.22 25.38 2.70
CA HIS A 150 8.56 26.33 3.60
C HIS A 150 8.25 25.70 4.96
N ALA A 151 7.76 24.46 4.99
CA ALA A 151 7.50 23.77 6.25
C ALA A 151 8.77 23.44 7.05
N ASP A 152 9.88 23.09 6.39
CA ASP A 152 11.16 22.88 7.07
C ASP A 152 11.66 24.15 7.78
N ARG A 153 11.30 25.33 7.27
CA ARG A 153 11.67 26.64 7.82
C ARG A 153 10.69 27.16 8.88
N ALA A 154 9.49 26.59 8.95
CA ALA A 154 8.42 27.00 9.85
C ALA A 154 7.86 25.79 10.61
N PRO A 155 8.48 25.40 11.75
CA PRO A 155 8.11 24.18 12.49
C PRO A 155 6.62 24.09 12.87
N ILE A 156 5.96 25.25 13.04
CA ILE A 156 4.52 25.35 13.32
C ILE A 156 3.68 24.75 12.17
N MET A 157 4.13 24.86 10.91
CA MET A 157 3.44 24.25 9.76
C MET A 157 3.44 22.72 9.79
N GLY A 158 4.33 22.07 10.55
CA GLY A 158 4.28 20.63 10.77
C GLY A 158 2.98 20.17 11.47
N THR A 159 2.31 21.07 12.19
CA THR A 159 1.02 20.82 12.84
C THR A 159 -0.18 21.21 11.97
N ASP A 160 0.03 21.90 10.84
CA ASP A 160 -1.02 22.29 9.92
C ASP A 160 -1.66 21.05 9.24
N PRO A 161 -2.99 20.85 9.37
CA PRO A 161 -3.66 19.69 8.81
C PRO A 161 -3.55 19.56 7.29
N ASN A 162 -3.56 20.68 6.55
CA ASN A 162 -3.46 20.71 5.09
C ASN A 162 -2.04 20.38 4.63
N PHE A 163 -1.02 20.93 5.32
CA PHE A 163 0.36 20.55 5.06
C PHE A 163 0.58 19.05 5.35
N ARG A 164 0.13 18.55 6.50
CA ARG A 164 0.19 17.11 6.84
C ARG A 164 -0.49 16.25 5.78
N PHE A 165 -1.61 16.69 5.24
CA PHE A 165 -2.34 16.00 4.18
C PHE A 165 -1.53 15.93 2.87
N LYS A 166 -1.03 17.08 2.38
CA LYS A 166 -0.13 17.10 1.21
C LYS A 166 1.11 16.26 1.44
N LYS A 167 1.61 16.24 2.67
CA LYS A 167 2.74 15.43 3.08
C LYS A 167 2.50 13.92 2.89
N ARG A 168 1.27 13.47 3.19
CA ARG A 168 0.85 12.06 3.06
C ARG A 168 0.82 11.61 1.62
N ILE A 169 0.34 12.44 0.70
CA ILE A 169 0.27 12.10 -0.73
C ILE A 169 1.67 11.78 -1.28
N LEU A 170 2.65 12.63 -0.95
CA LEU A 170 4.02 12.41 -1.36
C LEU A 170 4.67 11.19 -0.71
N SER A 171 4.32 10.93 0.56
CA SER A 171 4.83 9.75 1.28
C SER A 171 4.35 8.45 0.65
N GLN A 172 3.15 8.45 0.08
CA GLN A 172 2.60 7.28 -0.62
C GLN A 172 3.44 6.94 -1.86
N VAL A 173 3.59 7.87 -2.80
CA VAL A 173 4.38 7.62 -4.02
C VAL A 173 5.86 7.41 -3.72
N PHE A 174 6.41 8.11 -2.71
CA PHE A 174 7.78 7.85 -2.24
C PHE A 174 7.92 6.44 -1.66
N GLY A 175 6.95 5.98 -0.87
CA GLY A 175 6.90 4.64 -0.29
C GLY A 175 6.93 3.56 -1.38
N GLU A 176 6.08 3.70 -2.40
CA GLU A 176 6.06 2.82 -3.58
C GLU A 176 7.40 2.78 -4.30
N MET A 177 8.00 3.95 -4.53
CA MET A 177 9.32 4.03 -5.13
C MET A 177 10.35 3.32 -4.23
N ALA A 178 10.33 3.58 -2.93
CA ALA A 178 11.36 3.18 -1.96
C ALA A 178 11.38 1.68 -1.71
N CYS A 179 10.20 1.09 -1.52
CA CYS A 179 10.05 -0.34 -1.23
C CYS A 179 10.34 -1.22 -2.44
N ASN A 180 10.16 -0.69 -3.66
CA ASN A 180 10.43 -1.43 -4.89
C ASN A 180 11.78 -1.09 -5.56
N GLY A 181 12.52 -0.10 -5.06
CA GLY A 181 13.81 0.27 -5.65
C GLY A 181 13.70 1.15 -6.90
N PHE A 182 12.57 1.82 -7.15
CA PHE A 182 12.38 2.67 -8.33
C PHE A 182 13.02 4.05 -8.16
N HIS A 183 13.79 4.50 -9.15
CA HIS A 183 14.36 5.84 -9.17
C HIS A 183 13.41 6.91 -9.69
N TYR A 184 12.32 6.53 -10.37
CA TYR A 184 11.40 7.48 -10.97
C TYR A 184 9.97 7.22 -10.50
N GLY A 185 9.15 8.26 -10.53
CA GLY A 185 7.72 8.19 -10.18
C GLY A 185 6.95 9.36 -10.78
N ILE A 186 5.63 9.23 -10.86
CA ILE A 186 4.74 10.29 -11.33
C ILE A 186 3.62 10.46 -10.31
N LEU A 187 3.30 11.70 -9.98
CA LEU A 187 2.15 12.06 -9.16
C LEU A 187 1.28 13.04 -9.95
N SER A 188 0.00 12.74 -10.13
CA SER A 188 -0.88 13.56 -10.96
C SER A 188 -2.31 13.65 -10.43
N ASN A 189 -2.96 14.78 -10.65
CA ASN A 189 -4.42 14.91 -10.57
C ASN A 189 -5.04 15.12 -11.96
N TYR A 190 -4.32 14.75 -13.01
CA TYR A 190 -4.52 15.10 -14.42
C TYR A 190 -4.23 16.57 -14.78
N THR A 191 -4.78 17.54 -14.04
CA THR A 191 -4.55 18.98 -14.28
C THR A 191 -3.12 19.42 -13.92
N ASP A 192 -2.59 18.86 -12.84
CA ASP A 192 -1.26 19.11 -12.31
C ASP A 192 -0.52 17.78 -12.26
N THR A 193 0.60 17.72 -12.98
CA THR A 193 1.47 16.53 -13.00
C THR A 193 2.87 16.87 -12.53
N TYR A 194 3.38 16.07 -11.59
CA TYR A 194 4.71 16.18 -11.02
C TYR A 194 5.52 14.93 -11.36
N PHE A 195 6.73 15.14 -11.84
CA PHE A 195 7.69 14.09 -12.17
C PHE A 195 8.73 13.98 -11.06
N LEU A 196 8.98 12.76 -10.61
CA LEU A 196 9.76 12.46 -9.42
C LEU A 196 11.04 11.71 -9.78
N GLN A 197 12.13 12.04 -9.10
CA GLN A 197 13.39 11.32 -9.17
C GLN A 197 13.95 11.08 -7.76
N ARG A 198 14.42 9.86 -7.53
CA ARG A 198 15.24 9.46 -6.38
C ARG A 198 16.59 8.99 -6.89
N LEU A 199 17.66 9.45 -6.25
CA LEU A 199 19.02 9.06 -6.60
C LEU A 199 19.49 7.92 -5.69
N GLU A 200 20.20 6.95 -6.26
CA GLU A 200 20.80 5.85 -5.48
C GLU A 200 21.82 6.38 -4.45
N THR A 201 22.53 7.47 -4.73
CA THR A 201 23.50 8.10 -3.82
C THR A 201 22.85 8.81 -2.63
N GLU A 202 21.59 9.24 -2.79
CA GLU A 202 20.83 9.96 -1.77
C GLU A 202 19.41 9.36 -1.71
N PRO A 203 19.26 8.09 -1.29
CA PRO A 203 18.02 7.36 -1.47
C PRO A 203 16.87 7.91 -0.62
N LYS A 204 17.13 8.78 0.35
CA LYS A 204 16.08 9.42 1.14
C LYS A 204 15.65 10.79 0.59
N ASN A 205 16.32 11.29 -0.45
CA ASN A 205 15.99 12.56 -1.09
C ASN A 205 15.07 12.34 -2.29
N LEU A 206 14.11 13.24 -2.45
CA LEU A 206 13.18 13.25 -3.57
C LEU A 206 13.34 14.54 -4.36
N TYR A 207 13.58 14.42 -5.65
CA TYR A 207 13.61 15.53 -6.60
C TYR A 207 12.27 15.59 -7.33
N VAL A 208 11.68 16.78 -7.42
CA VAL A 208 10.36 17.01 -8.02
C VAL A 208 10.50 18.05 -9.13
N SER A 209 9.94 17.77 -10.31
CA SER A 209 9.85 18.75 -11.40
C SER A 209 8.98 19.94 -11.01
N HIS A 210 9.04 21.00 -11.82
CA HIS A 210 7.92 21.95 -11.87
C HIS A 210 6.63 21.24 -12.29
N VAL A 211 5.49 21.78 -11.89
CA VAL A 211 4.18 21.32 -12.36
C VAL A 211 4.09 21.37 -13.89
N VAL A 212 3.50 20.33 -14.49
CA VAL A 212 3.17 20.26 -15.92
C VAL A 212 1.67 20.13 -16.08
N HIS A 213 1.08 21.03 -16.86
CA HIS A 213 -0.34 21.06 -17.17
C HIS A 213 -0.66 20.40 -18.53
N PRO A 214 -1.90 19.93 -18.75
CA PRO A 214 -2.34 19.37 -20.04
C PRO A 214 -2.07 20.25 -21.26
N ASN A 215 -2.23 21.57 -21.10
CA ASN A 215 -2.04 22.56 -22.15
C ASN A 215 -0.59 23.05 -22.31
N SER A 216 0.37 22.48 -21.57
CA SER A 216 1.78 22.84 -21.69
C SER A 216 2.29 22.52 -23.09
N VAL A 217 3.08 23.43 -23.67
CA VAL A 217 3.58 23.32 -25.06
C VAL A 217 5.10 23.17 -25.16
N ASN A 218 5.84 23.37 -24.07
CA ASN A 218 7.31 23.32 -24.09
C ASN A 218 7.90 23.01 -22.71
N PRO A 219 8.13 21.73 -22.39
CA PRO A 219 7.68 20.53 -23.13
C PRO A 219 6.17 20.28 -22.95
N THR A 220 5.58 19.46 -23.83
CA THR A 220 4.21 18.96 -23.65
C THR A 220 4.14 17.91 -22.54
N LEU A 221 2.92 17.67 -22.02
CA LEU A 221 2.70 16.60 -21.05
C LEU A 221 3.12 15.23 -21.59
N ARG A 222 2.81 14.93 -22.85
CA ARG A 222 3.18 13.65 -23.49
C ARG A 222 4.69 13.50 -23.68
N GLU A 223 5.38 14.58 -24.04
CA GLU A 223 6.84 14.60 -24.13
C GLU A 223 7.49 14.30 -22.78
N CYS A 224 6.96 14.88 -21.68
CA CYS A 224 7.45 14.60 -20.34
C CYS A 224 7.25 13.13 -19.95
N PHE A 225 6.07 12.56 -20.21
CA PHE A 225 5.77 11.15 -19.97
C PHE A 225 6.68 10.22 -20.77
N GLN A 226 6.92 10.53 -22.05
CA GLN A 226 7.81 9.74 -22.90
C GLN A 226 9.25 9.79 -22.39
N TYR A 227 9.74 10.97 -22.01
CA TYR A 227 11.11 11.15 -21.51
C TYR A 227 11.36 10.41 -20.21
N ILE A 228 10.49 10.56 -19.20
CA ILE A 228 10.69 9.87 -17.92
C ILE A 228 10.52 8.35 -18.07
N SER A 229 9.65 7.89 -18.99
CA SER A 229 9.54 6.47 -19.32
C SER A 229 10.82 5.94 -19.93
N TYR A 230 11.45 6.70 -20.84
CA TYR A 230 12.76 6.35 -21.39
C TYR A 230 13.82 6.25 -20.30
N LEU A 231 13.85 7.16 -19.33
CA LEU A 231 14.75 7.05 -18.18
C LEU A 231 14.52 5.76 -17.39
N ALA A 232 13.26 5.48 -17.02
CA ALA A 232 12.90 4.34 -16.19
C ALA A 232 13.12 2.98 -16.89
N ILE A 233 12.92 2.89 -18.21
CA ILE A 233 13.14 1.66 -18.98
C ILE A 233 14.63 1.30 -19.04
N ASN A 234 15.48 2.31 -19.26
CA ASN A 234 16.93 2.15 -19.38
C ASN A 234 17.65 2.14 -18.02
N ASP A 235 16.91 2.33 -16.94
CA ASP A 235 17.42 2.28 -15.58
C ASP A 235 17.50 0.85 -15.05
N GLN A 236 18.53 0.58 -14.24
CA GLN A 236 18.60 -0.64 -13.46
C GLN A 236 17.85 -0.39 -12.15
N VAL A 237 16.97 -1.32 -11.76
CA VAL A 237 16.21 -1.17 -10.51
C VAL A 237 17.22 -1.01 -9.37
N GLY A 238 17.10 0.11 -8.65
CA GLY A 238 17.99 0.49 -7.57
C GLY A 238 17.80 -0.38 -6.34
N ARG A 239 18.58 -0.09 -5.29
CA ARG A 239 18.40 -0.81 -4.02
C ARG A 239 17.06 -0.44 -3.40
N ARG A 240 16.28 -1.46 -3.03
CA ARG A 240 15.15 -1.27 -2.11
C ARG A 240 15.70 -0.65 -0.82
N LEU A 241 15.01 0.37 -0.30
CA LEU A 241 15.31 0.95 1.01
C LEU A 241 14.98 -0.08 2.10
N SER A 242 15.91 -1.03 2.28
CA SER A 242 15.78 -2.23 3.09
C SER A 242 16.04 -1.99 4.57
N ARG A 243 16.54 -0.80 4.95
CA ARG A 243 16.79 -0.43 6.35
C ARG A 243 15.56 0.22 6.95
N VAL A 244 14.61 -0.60 7.34
CA VAL A 244 13.68 -0.24 8.41
C VAL A 244 14.51 -0.16 9.68
N LEU A 245 14.87 1.05 10.11
CA LEU A 245 15.43 1.25 11.44
C LEU A 245 14.34 1.84 12.35
N GLU A 246 14.29 1.19 13.51
CA GLU A 246 13.52 1.45 14.72
C GLU A 246 12.04 1.07 14.63
N ASP A 247 11.70 -0.02 15.33
CA ASP A 247 10.37 -0.26 15.87
C ASP A 247 9.87 1.06 16.48
N LEU A 248 9.05 1.80 15.72
CA LEU A 248 8.27 2.88 16.28
C LEU A 248 7.26 2.23 17.20
N ASN A 249 7.67 2.05 18.45
CA ASN A 249 6.90 1.57 19.60
C ASN A 249 5.77 0.60 19.22
N SER A 250 6.05 -0.69 19.40
CA SER A 250 5.08 -1.66 19.90
C SER A 250 4.54 -1.17 21.26
N SER A 251 3.81 -0.06 21.31
CA SER A 251 2.88 0.21 22.40
C SER A 251 1.64 -0.62 22.09
N ASN A 252 1.45 -1.67 22.88
CA ASN A 252 0.18 -2.35 23.07
C ASN A 252 -0.85 -1.38 23.66
N ASP A 253 -1.24 -0.36 22.90
CA ASP A 253 -2.44 0.42 23.21
C ASP A 253 -3.50 -0.03 22.21
N ASP A 254 -4.14 -1.14 22.56
CA ASP A 254 -5.51 -1.46 22.17
C ASP A 254 -6.42 -0.37 22.77
N SER A 255 -6.47 0.80 22.12
CA SER A 255 -7.55 1.74 22.32
C SER A 255 -8.28 1.90 21.00
N SER A 256 -9.42 1.21 20.94
CA SER A 256 -10.52 1.38 20.01
C SER A 256 -10.80 2.86 19.72
N ASP A 257 -10.46 3.31 18.52
CA ASP A 257 -11.11 4.43 17.86
C ASP A 257 -11.64 3.90 16.52
N ASP A 258 -12.54 2.93 16.61
CA ASP A 258 -13.43 2.52 15.52
C ASP A 258 -14.64 3.47 15.58
N ASP A 259 -14.51 4.65 14.96
CA ASP A 259 -15.68 5.39 14.52
C ASP A 259 -16.16 4.75 13.21
N ASP A 260 -16.99 3.72 13.37
CA ASP A 260 -17.87 3.19 12.33
C ASP A 260 -18.84 4.28 11.88
N ALA A 261 -18.66 4.77 10.65
CA ALA A 261 -19.73 5.40 9.90
C ALA A 261 -19.91 4.63 8.59
N ASP A 262 -20.71 3.57 8.71
CA ASP A 262 -21.40 2.89 7.63
C ASP A 262 -22.23 3.92 6.85
N ASP A 263 -21.93 4.10 5.57
CA ASP A 263 -22.70 4.95 4.66
C ASP A 263 -23.34 4.02 3.63
N SER A 264 -24.41 3.35 4.05
CA SER A 264 -25.29 2.58 3.16
C SER A 264 -26.76 2.99 3.32
N ASN A 265 -27.19 3.80 2.35
CA ASN A 265 -28.51 3.91 1.72
C ASN A 265 -29.80 4.16 2.55
N ASN A 266 -30.41 5.31 2.22
CA ASN A 266 -31.84 5.53 1.94
C ASN A 266 -32.84 4.43 2.33
N SER A 267 -33.72 4.77 3.28
CA SER A 267 -35.17 4.71 3.07
C SER A 267 -35.80 5.85 3.85
N SER A 268 -36.42 6.78 3.14
CA SER A 268 -37.43 7.66 3.72
C SER A 268 -38.61 6.79 4.18
N ASP A 269 -39.10 7.05 5.38
CA ASP A 269 -40.52 7.05 5.75
C ASP A 269 -40.61 7.61 7.19
N ASP A 270 -41.27 8.76 7.31
CA ASP A 270 -42.37 9.09 8.25
C ASP A 270 -42.24 8.56 9.71
N ASP A 271 -42.25 9.36 10.78
CA ASP A 271 -43.29 10.33 11.14
C ASP A 271 -42.76 11.35 12.17
N TYR A 272 -43.24 12.59 12.03
CA TYR A 272 -43.10 13.70 12.97
C TYR A 272 -44.34 13.78 13.89
N VAL A 273 -44.26 14.58 14.97
CA VAL A 273 -45.33 15.19 15.82
C VAL A 273 -45.35 14.64 17.27
N PRO A 274 -45.49 15.53 18.31
CA PRO A 274 -44.46 15.78 19.33
C PRO A 274 -45.05 15.84 20.76
N SER A 275 -44.45 16.67 21.65
CA SER A 275 -45.03 17.24 22.90
C SER A 275 -44.97 16.31 24.13
N ASP A 276 -44.65 16.73 25.36
CA ASP A 276 -44.27 18.01 25.96
C ASP A 276 -43.79 17.77 27.41
N ASN A 277 -43.11 18.78 27.96
CA ASN A 277 -43.17 19.27 29.36
C ASN A 277 -42.32 18.66 30.50
N ASP A 278 -41.47 19.58 31.01
CA ASP A 278 -41.44 20.11 32.38
C ASP A 278 -40.53 19.50 33.47
N ASP A 279 -39.56 20.35 33.82
CA ASP A 279 -39.27 20.91 35.13
C ASP A 279 -38.47 20.17 36.22
N SER A 280 -37.37 20.87 36.57
CA SER A 280 -37.02 21.39 37.90
C SER A 280 -36.50 20.43 38.98
N ASP A 281 -35.18 20.56 39.14
CA ASP A 281 -34.45 20.92 40.38
C ASP A 281 -34.22 19.93 41.54
N ASN A 282 -32.99 20.11 42.07
CA ASN A 282 -32.52 19.91 43.44
C ASN A 282 -32.19 18.47 43.89
N ASP A 283 -31.13 18.19 44.65
CA ASP A 283 -29.98 18.93 45.18
C ASP A 283 -29.08 17.87 45.89
N TYR A 284 -27.90 18.29 46.34
CA TYR A 284 -27.02 17.69 47.35
C TYR A 284 -25.81 16.82 46.95
N SER A 285 -24.69 17.55 46.93
CA SER A 285 -23.48 17.31 47.76
C SER A 285 -22.44 16.32 47.19
N SER A 286 -21.12 16.49 47.33
CA SER A 286 -20.29 17.49 48.02
C SER A 286 -18.82 17.32 47.60
N LYS A 287 -18.06 18.44 47.62
CA LYS A 287 -16.66 18.64 48.11
C LYS A 287 -15.58 17.60 47.70
N LYS A 288 -14.35 17.90 47.28
CA LYS A 288 -13.45 19.06 47.45
C LYS A 288 -12.13 18.78 46.66
N ARG A 289 -11.65 19.81 45.95
CA ARG A 289 -10.27 20.31 45.74
C ARG A 289 -9.01 19.46 46.04
N LYS A 290 -8.17 19.36 44.99
CA LYS A 290 -6.72 19.68 44.85
C LYS A 290 -5.78 19.48 46.05
N SER A 291 -4.66 18.78 45.83
CA SER A 291 -3.31 19.40 45.94
C SER A 291 -2.16 18.47 45.50
N SER A 292 -1.12 19.10 44.98
CA SER A 292 0.17 18.56 44.55
C SER A 292 1.13 18.29 45.72
N SER A 293 2.01 17.30 45.60
CA SER A 293 3.36 17.41 46.16
C SER A 293 4.38 16.55 45.40
N LYS A 294 5.53 17.16 45.12
CA LYS A 294 6.77 16.53 44.65
C LYS A 294 7.41 15.78 45.81
N GLN A 295 7.94 14.58 45.57
CA GLN A 295 9.12 14.11 46.31
C GLN A 295 10.07 13.32 45.41
N ILE A 296 11.33 13.75 45.48
CA ILE A 296 12.52 13.21 44.85
C ILE A 296 12.95 11.97 45.64
N GLY A 297 13.21 10.86 44.94
CA GLY A 297 13.76 9.63 45.52
C GLY A 297 14.61 8.90 44.49
N SER A 298 15.92 9.16 44.50
CA SER A 298 16.93 8.51 43.68
C SER A 298 17.16 7.06 44.11
N ARG A 299 16.97 6.08 43.19
CA ARG A 299 17.57 4.74 43.30
C ARG A 299 18.03 4.21 41.94
N LYS A 300 19.36 4.10 41.82
CA LYS A 300 20.18 3.17 41.01
C LYS A 300 19.55 2.60 39.73
N ARG A 301 19.98 3.11 38.57
CA ARG A 301 19.90 2.39 37.29
C ARG A 301 20.90 1.24 37.32
N VAL A 302 20.41 0.03 37.57
CA VAL A 302 21.11 -1.19 37.18
C VAL A 302 21.09 -1.22 35.66
N ALA A 303 22.26 -1.34 35.04
CA ALA A 303 22.41 -1.49 33.61
C ALA A 303 21.71 -2.79 33.18
N SER A 304 20.47 -2.69 32.71
CA SER A 304 19.84 -3.74 31.93
C SER A 304 20.57 -3.80 30.60
N THR A 305 21.34 -4.87 30.44
CA THR A 305 21.82 -5.47 29.19
C THR A 305 21.07 -4.94 27.97
N ALA A 306 21.81 -4.32 27.06
CA ALA A 306 21.31 -3.83 25.78
C ALA A 306 20.45 -4.91 25.10
N SER A 307 19.15 -4.65 25.00
CA SER A 307 18.26 -5.42 24.15
C SER A 307 18.78 -5.24 22.72
N SER A 308 19.36 -6.28 22.14
CA SER A 308 19.71 -6.25 20.71
C SER A 308 18.41 -5.96 19.96
N SER A 309 18.33 -4.80 19.31
CA SER A 309 17.18 -4.38 18.54
C SER A 309 16.90 -5.42 17.47
N LYS A 310 15.86 -6.25 17.67
CA LYS A 310 15.35 -7.15 16.65
C LYS A 310 14.91 -6.28 15.48
N GLY A 311 15.53 -6.47 14.32
CA GLY A 311 15.34 -5.60 13.17
C GLY A 311 14.77 -6.36 11.97
N ILE A 312 13.86 -5.72 11.26
CA ILE A 312 13.48 -6.15 9.91
C ILE A 312 14.74 -6.09 9.05
N THR A 313 15.11 -7.23 8.47
CA THR A 313 16.40 -7.35 7.76
C THR A 313 16.23 -7.06 6.27
N THR A 314 15.28 -7.68 5.58
CA THR A 314 14.95 -7.41 4.16
C THR A 314 13.58 -7.99 3.74
N ILE A 315 12.92 -7.36 2.76
CA ILE A 315 11.82 -7.95 1.99
C ILE A 315 12.32 -8.22 0.56
N GLY A 316 12.31 -9.49 0.17
CA GLY A 316 12.89 -10.06 -1.04
C GLY A 316 11.86 -10.34 -2.15
N GLU A 317 12.00 -11.49 -2.80
CA GLU A 317 11.27 -11.82 -4.02
C GLU A 317 9.82 -12.18 -3.76
N TYR A 318 8.95 -11.90 -4.74
CA TYR A 318 7.56 -12.35 -4.69
C TYR A 318 7.49 -13.87 -4.78
N ILE A 319 6.76 -14.51 -3.86
CA ILE A 319 6.63 -15.98 -3.81
C ILE A 319 5.18 -16.46 -3.94
N GLY A 320 4.20 -15.57 -3.86
CA GLY A 320 2.79 -15.90 -4.03
C GLY A 320 1.88 -14.76 -3.59
N GLY A 321 0.61 -14.84 -3.92
CA GLY A 321 -0.36 -13.79 -3.60
C GLY A 321 -1.78 -14.25 -3.90
N GLY A 322 -2.74 -13.67 -3.19
CA GLY A 322 -4.16 -14.01 -3.28
C GLY A 322 -5.03 -12.81 -2.96
N THR A 323 -6.30 -13.06 -2.64
CA THR A 323 -7.29 -12.01 -2.34
C THR A 323 -6.88 -11.10 -1.17
N PHE A 324 -6.06 -11.62 -0.24
CA PHE A 324 -5.71 -10.95 1.02
C PHE A 324 -4.26 -10.46 1.07
N GLY A 325 -3.66 -10.21 -0.08
CA GLY A 325 -2.37 -9.54 -0.22
C GLY A 325 -1.28 -10.37 -0.89
N ASN A 326 -0.13 -9.73 -1.03
CA ASN A 326 1.06 -10.29 -1.67
C ASN A 326 2.02 -10.86 -0.62
N VAL A 327 2.65 -11.98 -0.96
CA VAL A 327 3.62 -12.69 -0.13
C VAL A 327 5.00 -12.65 -0.79
N PHE A 328 6.00 -12.26 0.00
CA PHE A 328 7.39 -12.12 -0.42
C PHE A 328 8.30 -12.97 0.47
N SER A 329 9.39 -13.51 -0.06
CA SER A 329 10.49 -14.03 0.76
C SER A 329 11.23 -12.87 1.43
N GLY A 330 12.08 -13.14 2.42
CA GLY A 330 12.92 -12.12 3.03
C GLY A 330 13.55 -12.58 4.34
N TYR A 331 14.06 -11.62 5.10
CA TYR A 331 14.71 -11.88 6.39
C TYR A 331 14.16 -10.96 7.48
N TYR A 332 13.94 -11.53 8.66
CA TYR A 332 13.63 -10.82 9.90
C TYR A 332 14.56 -11.34 10.99
N ASP A 333 15.33 -10.45 11.64
CA ASP A 333 16.33 -10.84 12.64
C ASP A 333 17.29 -11.95 12.14
N ASN A 334 17.77 -11.81 10.88
CA ASN A 334 18.56 -12.82 10.15
C ASN A 334 17.89 -14.19 9.94
N GLN A 335 16.62 -14.33 10.27
CA GLN A 335 15.84 -15.54 9.99
C GLN A 335 15.06 -15.38 8.68
N ALA A 336 15.09 -16.41 7.82
CA ALA A 336 14.31 -16.45 6.59
C ALA A 336 12.80 -16.50 6.91
N VAL A 337 12.03 -15.60 6.30
CA VAL A 337 10.60 -15.41 6.54
C VAL A 337 9.81 -15.19 5.24
N ALA A 338 8.51 -15.48 5.30
CA ALA A 338 7.52 -15.11 4.32
C ALA A 338 6.77 -13.85 4.80
N TRP A 339 6.94 -12.75 4.10
CA TRP A 339 6.30 -11.46 4.34
C TRP A 339 4.97 -11.38 3.63
N LYS A 340 3.85 -11.43 4.37
CA LYS A 340 2.53 -11.09 3.83
C LYS A 340 2.29 -9.60 4.06
N THR A 341 2.13 -8.84 2.99
CA THR A 341 2.08 -7.36 3.05
C THR A 341 0.78 -6.81 2.47
N CYS A 342 0.30 -5.71 3.03
CA CYS A 342 -0.87 -4.97 2.59
C CYS A 342 -0.56 -3.47 2.47
N ASP A 343 -1.08 -2.83 1.42
CA ASP A 343 -1.04 -1.38 1.23
C ASP A 343 -1.99 -0.69 2.22
N THR A 344 -1.48 0.23 3.03
CA THR A 344 -2.29 0.88 4.07
C THR A 344 -3.17 2.02 3.55
N TYR A 345 -2.93 2.52 2.33
CA TYR A 345 -3.60 3.68 1.76
C TYR A 345 -4.83 3.27 0.94
N LYS A 346 -4.69 2.22 0.14
CA LYS A 346 -5.70 1.84 -0.86
C LYS A 346 -6.51 0.60 -0.47
N LYS A 347 -6.01 -0.24 0.44
CA LYS A 347 -6.57 -1.57 0.71
C LYS A 347 -7.08 -1.71 2.14
N LYS A 348 -8.03 -0.86 2.54
CA LYS A 348 -8.60 -0.84 3.91
C LYS A 348 -9.16 -2.20 4.35
N GLU A 349 -9.93 -2.85 3.49
CA GLU A 349 -10.53 -4.16 3.80
C GLU A 349 -9.47 -5.27 3.89
N GLU A 350 -8.48 -5.31 2.99
CA GLU A 350 -7.36 -6.25 3.09
C GLU A 350 -6.55 -6.02 4.37
N MET A 351 -6.40 -4.76 4.80
CA MET A 351 -5.72 -4.41 6.04
C MET A 351 -6.49 -4.89 7.28
N LYS A 352 -7.83 -4.76 7.31
CA LYS A 352 -8.67 -5.33 8.37
C LYS A 352 -8.47 -6.85 8.44
N THR A 353 -8.52 -7.53 7.29
CA THR A 353 -8.30 -8.97 7.18
C THR A 353 -6.90 -9.40 7.66
N LEU A 354 -5.85 -8.68 7.27
CA LEU A 354 -4.48 -9.01 7.68
C LEU A 354 -4.24 -8.75 9.17
N LYS A 355 -4.87 -7.72 9.75
CA LYS A 355 -4.87 -7.48 11.20
C LYS A 355 -5.60 -8.59 11.96
N HIS A 356 -6.76 -9.01 11.44
CA HIS A 356 -7.52 -10.13 11.99
C HIS A 356 -6.70 -11.42 11.97
N GLU A 357 -6.06 -11.75 10.85
CA GLU A 357 -5.13 -12.88 10.76
C GLU A 357 -4.02 -12.79 11.82
N ALA A 358 -3.41 -11.61 12.02
CA ALA A 358 -2.41 -11.41 13.06
C ALA A 358 -2.94 -11.69 14.48
N HIS A 359 -4.21 -11.36 14.74
CA HIS A 359 -4.88 -11.65 15.99
C HIS A 359 -5.10 -13.16 16.16
N VAL A 360 -5.56 -13.85 15.12
CA VAL A 360 -5.71 -15.32 15.11
C VAL A 360 -4.38 -16.03 15.38
N TYR A 361 -3.28 -15.60 14.77
CA TYR A 361 -1.95 -16.13 15.08
C TYR A 361 -1.56 -15.95 16.55
N SER A 362 -2.04 -14.89 17.20
CA SER A 362 -1.78 -14.62 18.63
C SER A 362 -2.52 -15.61 19.53
N ILE A 363 -3.73 -16.04 19.14
CA ILE A 363 -4.51 -17.09 19.82
C ILE A 363 -3.87 -18.46 19.59
N LEU A 364 -3.45 -18.76 18.36
CA LEU A 364 -2.88 -20.04 17.97
C LEU A 364 -1.40 -20.22 18.33
N ARG A 365 -0.91 -19.54 19.38
CA ARG A 365 0.51 -19.52 19.77
C ARG A 365 1.10 -20.91 19.96
N GLU A 366 0.33 -21.84 20.53
CA GLU A 366 0.77 -23.23 20.78
C GLU A 366 0.79 -24.09 19.50
N CYS A 367 0.04 -23.70 18.47
CA CYS A 367 0.01 -24.40 17.18
C CYS A 367 1.17 -24.02 16.25
N GLN A 368 1.86 -22.91 16.54
CA GLN A 368 2.91 -22.35 15.70
C GLN A 368 4.16 -23.23 15.61
N GLY A 369 4.59 -23.50 14.38
CA GLY A 369 5.69 -24.42 14.06
C GLY A 369 5.31 -25.91 14.11
N HIS A 370 4.02 -26.23 14.26
CA HIS A 370 3.50 -27.60 14.23
C HIS A 370 2.32 -27.77 13.26
N ALA A 371 1.26 -26.98 13.44
CA ALA A 371 0.07 -27.00 12.59
C ALA A 371 -0.05 -25.75 11.71
N ILE A 372 0.58 -24.65 12.12
CA ILE A 372 0.62 -23.37 11.39
C ILE A 372 2.05 -22.80 11.40
N PRO A 373 2.43 -21.92 10.45
CA PRO A 373 3.72 -21.24 10.47
C PRO A 373 3.96 -20.45 11.77
N ARG A 374 5.22 -20.21 12.14
CA ARG A 374 5.53 -19.27 13.24
C ARG A 374 5.32 -17.83 12.79
N LEU A 375 4.73 -17.00 13.64
CA LEU A 375 4.67 -15.55 13.45
C LEU A 375 5.88 -14.91 14.13
N HIS A 376 6.77 -14.32 13.34
CA HIS A 376 8.00 -13.66 13.81
C HIS A 376 7.79 -12.17 14.06
N TYR A 377 6.97 -11.52 13.24
CA TYR A 377 6.69 -10.09 13.33
C TYR A 377 5.27 -9.79 12.84
N LYS A 378 4.64 -8.80 13.47
CA LYS A 378 3.44 -8.12 12.96
C LYS A 378 3.61 -6.62 13.17
N GLY A 379 3.30 -5.82 12.17
CA GLY A 379 3.37 -4.38 12.31
C GLY A 379 3.55 -3.64 11.01
N TYR A 380 3.77 -2.33 11.13
CA TYR A 380 4.01 -1.46 9.99
C TYR A 380 5.45 -1.56 9.50
N VAL A 381 5.65 -1.48 8.19
CA VAL A 381 6.96 -1.50 7.53
C VAL A 381 7.04 -0.39 6.48
N TYR A 382 8.26 -0.11 5.99
CA TYR A 382 8.57 1.03 5.11
C TYR A 382 8.13 2.38 5.67
N GLY A 383 8.21 2.50 7.00
CA GLY A 383 7.54 3.53 7.76
C GLY A 383 6.08 3.55 7.37
N GLY A 384 5.21 2.78 8.01
CA GLY A 384 3.74 2.87 7.82
C GLY A 384 3.17 2.63 6.42
N PHE A 385 3.96 2.56 5.35
CA PHE A 385 3.44 2.42 3.99
C PHE A 385 2.79 1.06 3.75
N LEU A 386 3.34 0.01 4.37
CA LEU A 386 2.74 -1.31 4.37
C LEU A 386 2.48 -1.76 5.80
N PHE A 387 1.41 -2.51 5.99
CA PHE A 387 1.25 -3.38 7.14
C PHE A 387 1.70 -4.80 6.74
N ALA A 388 2.44 -5.49 7.62
CA ALA A 388 3.02 -6.77 7.26
C ALA A 388 3.06 -7.78 8.41
N LEU A 389 2.98 -9.06 8.04
CA LEU A 389 3.27 -10.22 8.88
C LEU A 389 4.53 -10.90 8.36
N ALA A 390 5.49 -11.19 9.23
CA ALA A 390 6.61 -12.07 8.92
C ALA A 390 6.30 -13.46 9.47
N LEU A 391 6.01 -14.40 8.58
CA LEU A 391 5.72 -15.80 8.90
C LEU A 391 6.94 -16.67 8.63
N GLN A 392 7.01 -17.84 9.27
CA GLN A 392 8.03 -18.85 8.97
C GLN A 392 8.01 -19.17 7.47
N LEU A 393 9.17 -19.03 6.82
CA LEU A 393 9.33 -19.49 5.44
C LEU A 393 9.47 -21.02 5.43
N ILE A 394 8.55 -21.70 4.75
CA ILE A 394 8.57 -23.16 4.62
C ILE A 394 9.31 -23.51 3.31
N GLU A 395 10.60 -23.80 3.41
CA GLU A 395 11.45 -24.02 2.24
C GLU A 395 11.08 -25.31 1.48
N GLY A 396 10.93 -25.20 0.16
CA GLY A 396 10.55 -26.33 -0.69
C GLY A 396 9.11 -26.80 -0.49
N ALA A 397 8.29 -26.01 0.21
CA ALA A 397 6.89 -26.31 0.40
C ALA A 397 6.11 -26.32 -0.91
N HIS A 398 5.10 -27.16 -0.97
CA HIS A 398 4.11 -27.12 -2.03
C HIS A 398 2.71 -27.38 -1.47
N HIS A 399 1.71 -26.86 -2.19
CA HIS A 399 0.31 -27.08 -1.90
C HIS A 399 -0.03 -28.57 -1.93
N VAL A 400 -0.86 -29.01 -0.99
CA VAL A 400 -1.29 -30.41 -0.93
C VAL A 400 -2.13 -30.76 -2.16
N ASN A 401 -1.97 -32.01 -2.63
CA ASN A 401 -2.88 -32.60 -3.61
C ASN A 401 -3.62 -33.76 -2.94
N PRO A 402 -4.91 -33.62 -2.59
CA PRO A 402 -5.69 -34.65 -1.90
C PRO A 402 -5.69 -36.03 -2.56
N LYS A 403 -5.53 -36.08 -3.89
CA LYS A 403 -5.48 -37.33 -4.67
C LYS A 403 -4.15 -38.08 -4.52
N ARG A 404 -3.07 -37.39 -4.13
CA ARG A 404 -1.73 -37.96 -3.95
C ARG A 404 -1.39 -38.30 -2.51
N LEU A 405 -2.22 -37.86 -1.55
CA LEU A 405 -2.03 -38.15 -0.13
C LEU A 405 -2.42 -39.58 0.23
N THR A 406 -1.59 -40.21 1.07
CA THR A 406 -1.90 -41.48 1.72
C THR A 406 -2.97 -41.31 2.80
N LYS A 407 -3.58 -42.42 3.25
CA LYS A 407 -4.58 -42.38 4.33
C LYS A 407 -4.01 -41.84 5.64
N GLU A 408 -2.76 -42.14 5.97
CA GLU A 408 -2.13 -41.66 7.21
C GLU A 408 -1.80 -40.17 7.16
N GLU A 409 -1.33 -39.67 6.01
CA GLU A 409 -1.13 -38.23 5.80
C GLU A 409 -2.44 -37.44 5.92
N LYS A 410 -3.53 -37.96 5.34
CA LYS A 410 -4.85 -37.34 5.48
C LYS A 410 -5.30 -37.29 6.95
N LYS A 411 -5.06 -38.34 7.74
CA LYS A 411 -5.35 -38.32 9.19
C LYS A 411 -4.48 -37.30 9.93
N LEU A 412 -3.22 -37.14 9.55
CA LEU A 412 -2.32 -36.15 10.15
C LEU A 412 -2.85 -34.72 9.94
N ILE A 413 -3.27 -34.38 8.72
CA ILE A 413 -3.87 -33.07 8.40
C ILE A 413 -5.14 -32.84 9.24
N VAL A 414 -6.00 -33.85 9.38
CA VAL A 414 -7.20 -33.76 10.24
C VAL A 414 -6.83 -33.52 11.70
N ASN A 415 -5.79 -34.19 12.21
CA ASN A 415 -5.33 -34.00 13.58
C ASN A 415 -4.74 -32.60 13.81
N GLN A 416 -4.02 -32.05 12.83
CA GLN A 416 -3.52 -30.68 12.91
C GLN A 416 -4.65 -29.65 12.88
N LEU A 417 -5.71 -29.85 12.09
CA LEU A 417 -6.90 -29.01 12.15
C LEU A 417 -7.56 -29.07 13.55
N LYS A 418 -7.60 -30.26 14.18
CA LYS A 418 -8.13 -30.39 15.55
C LYS A 418 -7.33 -29.60 16.57
N LEU A 419 -6.01 -29.46 16.40
CA LEU A 419 -5.20 -28.60 17.27
C LEU A 419 -5.67 -27.14 17.17
N ILE A 420 -5.94 -26.66 15.95
CA ILE A 420 -6.49 -25.31 15.71
C ILE A 420 -7.89 -25.18 16.34
N HIS A 421 -8.74 -26.20 16.16
CA HIS A 421 -10.10 -26.22 16.72
C HIS A 421 -10.13 -26.22 18.25
N ASN A 422 -9.18 -26.90 18.88
CA ASN A 422 -9.06 -26.93 20.35
C ASN A 422 -8.75 -25.54 20.93
N CYS A 423 -8.15 -24.65 20.15
CA CYS A 423 -7.96 -23.25 20.50
C CYS A 423 -9.21 -22.37 20.23
N GLY A 424 -10.32 -22.96 19.79
CA GLY A 424 -11.56 -22.21 19.49
C GLY A 424 -11.48 -21.42 18.19
N VAL A 425 -10.75 -21.90 17.18
CA VAL A 425 -10.61 -21.20 15.89
C VAL A 425 -11.14 -22.07 14.76
N LEU A 426 -12.01 -21.50 13.92
CA LEU A 426 -12.36 -22.03 12.60
C LEU A 426 -11.47 -21.40 11.55
N HIS A 427 -10.97 -22.20 10.60
CA HIS A 427 -10.19 -21.67 9.48
C HIS A 427 -11.06 -20.94 8.45
N ASN A 428 -12.25 -21.49 8.19
CA ASN A 428 -13.28 -21.12 7.22
C ASN A 428 -12.90 -21.14 5.73
N ASP A 429 -11.62 -21.23 5.41
CA ASP A 429 -11.11 -21.25 4.04
C ASP A 429 -10.24 -22.49 3.73
N ILE A 430 -10.78 -23.68 3.99
CA ILE A 430 -10.06 -24.93 3.74
C ILE A 430 -10.01 -25.23 2.23
N SER A 431 -8.82 -25.19 1.65
CA SER A 431 -8.56 -25.46 0.24
C SER A 431 -7.17 -26.08 0.01
N GLU A 432 -6.90 -26.57 -1.21
CA GLU A 432 -5.56 -27.05 -1.60
C GLU A 432 -4.49 -25.95 -1.47
N GLN A 433 -4.90 -24.69 -1.70
CA GLN A 433 -4.01 -23.53 -1.67
C GLN A 433 -3.63 -23.12 -0.24
N ASN A 434 -4.44 -23.47 0.76
CA ASN A 434 -4.26 -23.05 2.14
C ASN A 434 -3.65 -24.14 3.05
N ILE A 435 -3.18 -25.24 2.46
CA ILE A 435 -2.44 -26.29 3.18
C ILE A 435 -1.13 -26.56 2.44
N LEU A 436 -0.02 -26.25 3.12
CA LEU A 436 1.34 -26.48 2.62
C LEU A 436 1.90 -27.78 3.20
N TYR A 437 2.60 -28.55 2.38
CA TYR A 437 3.41 -29.68 2.82
C TYR A 437 4.89 -29.28 2.86
N GLU A 438 5.57 -29.54 3.98
CA GLU A 438 7.01 -29.33 4.15
C GLU A 438 7.77 -30.65 3.99
N PRO A 439 8.54 -30.86 2.90
CA PRO A 439 9.22 -32.14 2.67
C PRO A 439 10.26 -32.51 3.74
N LYS A 440 10.90 -31.52 4.37
CA LYS A 440 11.98 -31.73 5.34
C LYS A 440 11.49 -32.36 6.65
N SER A 441 10.41 -31.83 7.20
CA SER A 441 9.80 -32.31 8.45
C SER A 441 8.69 -33.35 8.20
N ARG A 442 8.20 -33.45 6.96
CA ARG A 442 7.00 -34.19 6.58
C ARG A 442 5.75 -33.69 7.34
N HIS A 443 5.74 -32.42 7.72
CA HIS A 443 4.58 -31.77 8.35
C HIS A 443 3.72 -31.04 7.32
N TYR A 444 2.46 -30.82 7.69
CA TYR A 444 1.57 -29.92 6.96
C TYR A 444 1.30 -28.65 7.75
N PHE A 445 1.07 -27.55 7.06
CA PHE A 445 0.83 -26.26 7.66
C PHE A 445 -0.42 -25.63 7.05
N PHE A 446 -1.38 -25.28 7.90
CA PHE A 446 -2.50 -24.43 7.52
C PHE A 446 -2.02 -22.97 7.45
N ILE A 447 -2.40 -22.28 6.39
CA ILE A 447 -2.03 -20.89 6.12
C ILE A 447 -3.26 -20.08 5.72
N ASP A 448 -3.14 -18.77 5.76
CA ASP A 448 -4.19 -17.80 5.40
C ASP A 448 -5.41 -17.85 6.33
N PHE A 449 -5.27 -17.18 7.49
CA PHE A 449 -6.34 -17.08 8.50
C PHE A 449 -7.20 -15.81 8.32
N GLY A 450 -7.16 -15.19 7.14
CA GLY A 450 -7.91 -13.95 6.88
C GLY A 450 -9.43 -14.08 7.08
N LEU A 451 -9.99 -15.25 6.78
CA LEU A 451 -11.44 -15.52 6.91
C LEU A 451 -11.82 -16.30 8.18
N SER A 452 -10.86 -16.52 9.07
CA SER A 452 -11.06 -17.34 10.25
C SER A 452 -12.07 -16.74 11.23
N GLU A 453 -12.75 -17.58 12.00
CA GLU A 453 -13.72 -17.14 13.00
C GLU A 453 -13.32 -17.72 14.37
N ILE A 454 -13.32 -16.87 15.39
CA ILE A 454 -13.09 -17.28 16.77
C ILE A 454 -14.42 -17.73 17.36
N VAL A 455 -14.47 -18.96 17.84
CA VAL A 455 -15.67 -19.62 18.37
C VAL A 455 -15.35 -20.31 19.70
N GLY A 456 -16.38 -20.65 20.48
CA GLY A 456 -16.19 -21.52 21.64
C GLY A 456 -15.64 -22.89 21.24
N SER A 457 -14.78 -23.49 22.06
CA SER A 457 -14.19 -24.82 21.83
C SER A 457 -15.23 -25.93 21.67
N GLU A 458 -16.45 -25.73 22.18
CA GLU A 458 -17.58 -26.66 22.06
C GLU A 458 -18.51 -26.36 20.87
N SER A 459 -18.16 -25.37 20.04
CA SER A 459 -19.01 -24.93 18.94
C SER A 459 -19.29 -26.07 17.94
N PRO A 460 -20.55 -26.30 17.55
CA PRO A 460 -20.89 -27.31 16.54
C PRO A 460 -20.28 -26.99 15.17
N LYS A 461 -19.91 -25.71 14.92
CA LYS A 461 -19.25 -25.28 13.69
C LYS A 461 -17.89 -25.97 13.49
N LEU A 462 -17.14 -26.27 14.56
CA LEU A 462 -15.84 -26.95 14.50
C LEU A 462 -15.98 -28.35 13.90
N ARG A 463 -16.99 -29.10 14.36
CA ARG A 463 -17.33 -30.43 13.81
C ARG A 463 -17.76 -30.34 12.34
N LEU A 464 -18.43 -29.26 11.94
CA LEU A 464 -18.83 -29.05 10.55
C LEU A 464 -17.62 -28.79 9.65
N GLU A 465 -16.66 -27.98 10.11
CA GLU A 465 -15.41 -27.74 9.40
C GLU A 465 -14.55 -29.00 9.29
N GLU A 466 -14.44 -29.81 10.36
CA GLU A 466 -13.74 -31.10 10.29
C GLU A 466 -14.38 -32.03 9.22
N ARG A 467 -15.71 -32.07 9.13
CA ARG A 467 -16.41 -32.83 8.08
C ARG A 467 -16.16 -32.26 6.68
N ARG A 468 -16.03 -30.94 6.54
CA ARG A 468 -15.64 -30.30 5.26
C ARG A 468 -14.23 -30.73 4.86
N LEU A 469 -13.27 -30.66 5.79
CA LEU A 469 -11.90 -31.12 5.54
C LEU A 469 -11.86 -32.61 5.16
N LYS A 470 -12.58 -33.49 5.86
CA LYS A 470 -12.60 -34.92 5.53
C LYS A 470 -13.13 -35.18 4.12
N ARG A 471 -14.22 -34.50 3.73
CA ARG A 471 -14.74 -34.58 2.35
C ARG A 471 -13.72 -34.08 1.33
N PHE A 472 -13.07 -32.95 1.61
CA PHE A 472 -12.01 -32.40 0.78
C PHE A 472 -10.83 -33.38 0.61
N LEU A 473 -10.42 -34.04 1.70
CA LEU A 473 -9.37 -35.06 1.69
C LEU A 473 -9.84 -36.41 1.13
N GLN A 474 -11.12 -36.59 0.79
CA GLN A 474 -11.67 -37.87 0.35
C GLN A 474 -11.44 -39.00 1.39
N LEU A 475 -11.72 -38.69 2.66
CA LEU A 475 -11.67 -39.61 3.81
C LEU A 475 -13.05 -40.15 4.20
#